data_AF-A0A6C0IIS9-F1
#
_entry.id   AF-A0A6C0IIS9-F1
#
_cell.length_a   1.000
_cell.length_b   1.000
_cell.length_c   1.000
_cell.angle_alpha   90.00
_cell.angle_beta   90.00
_cell.angle_gamma   90.00
#
_symmetry.space_group_name_H-M   'P 1'
#
loop_
_entity.id
_entity.type
_entity.pdbx_description
1 polymer ?
#
loop_
_entity_poly.entity_id
_entity_poly.type
_entity_poly.pdbx_seq_one_letter_code
_entity_poly.pdbx_strand_id
1 'polypeptide(L)'
;MKYISIGPNCHSAGCLKLLKLKESSYPFDWMLSDIKIVIDCIEDNFVKFLNTENYYTKTDDKKIYHKYYNNLIFVHRDPTTENDYSYTLRCVERWNNLQYCNDEICFLYTTYRNNINIEQINILHGLLIQKFSNIRILIFNYIKVDLVSQIKHEYIENDIYTIINIYIVYDNSIEYDIDKHIMNYHTLYNPIRSLYN
;
A
#
# COMPACT_ATOMS: atom_id res chain seq x y z
N MET A 1 2.44 -15.04 -10.19
CA MET A 1 2.18 -14.31 -8.93
C MET A 1 1.95 -12.85 -9.26
N LYS A 2 0.92 -12.22 -8.69
CA LYS A 2 0.60 -10.80 -8.83
C LYS A 2 0.96 -10.04 -7.56
N TYR A 3 1.38 -8.79 -7.71
CA TYR A 3 1.68 -7.91 -6.57
C TYR A 3 0.75 -6.71 -6.54
N ILE A 4 0.11 -6.48 -5.40
CA ILE A 4 -0.91 -5.45 -5.21
C ILE A 4 -0.54 -4.59 -4.02
N SER A 5 -0.50 -3.27 -4.18
CA SER A 5 -0.27 -2.37 -3.06
C SER A 5 -1.54 -2.21 -2.21
N ILE A 6 -1.38 -2.19 -0.90
CA ILE A 6 -2.40 -1.83 0.07
C ILE A 6 -1.77 -0.99 1.19
N GLY A 7 -2.60 -0.28 1.96
CA GLY A 7 -2.15 0.39 3.18
C GLY A 7 -2.00 1.90 3.07
N PRO A 8 -1.39 2.52 4.09
CA PRO A 8 -1.69 3.90 4.49
C PRO A 8 -1.24 4.98 3.51
N ASN A 9 -0.39 4.64 2.54
CA ASN A 9 0.17 5.60 1.61
C ASN A 9 0.61 4.94 0.30
N CYS A 10 1.04 5.78 -0.65
CA CYS A 10 1.47 5.38 -1.99
C CYS A 10 2.81 4.64 -2.03
N HIS A 11 3.51 4.49 -0.91
CA HIS A 11 4.87 3.93 -0.87
C HIS A 11 4.91 2.49 -1.37
N SER A 12 3.93 1.67 -1.01
CA SER A 12 3.81 0.29 -1.52
C SER A 12 3.72 0.26 -3.05
N ALA A 13 2.93 1.15 -3.65
CA ALA A 13 2.84 1.27 -5.11
C ALA A 13 4.17 1.72 -5.74
N GLY A 14 4.87 2.66 -5.08
CA GLY A 14 6.20 3.12 -5.42
C GLY A 14 7.22 1.97 -5.45
N CYS A 15 7.30 1.19 -4.37
CA CYS A 15 8.15 0.00 -4.26
C CYS A 15 7.87 -1.00 -5.39
N LEU A 16 6.61 -1.37 -5.63
CA LEU A 16 6.25 -2.31 -6.71
C LEU A 16 6.65 -1.78 -8.09
N LYS A 17 6.49 -0.47 -8.33
CA LYS A 17 6.90 0.17 -9.59
C LYS A 17 8.43 0.15 -9.75
N LEU A 18 9.18 0.52 -8.72
CA LEU A 18 10.64 0.52 -8.74
C LEU A 18 11.22 -0.88 -8.99
N LEU A 19 10.62 -1.90 -8.36
CA LEU A 19 11.01 -3.30 -8.52
C LEU A 19 10.52 -3.92 -9.83
N LYS A 20 9.78 -3.18 -10.66
CA LYS A 20 9.15 -3.66 -11.90
C LYS A 20 8.19 -4.84 -11.67
N LEU A 21 7.61 -4.93 -10.48
CA LEU A 21 6.60 -5.93 -10.09
C LEU A 21 5.17 -5.43 -10.32
N LYS A 22 5.01 -4.14 -10.63
CA LYS A 22 3.70 -3.53 -10.87
C LYS A 22 3.22 -3.76 -12.31
N GLU A 23 2.32 -4.73 -12.48
CA GLU A 23 1.67 -5.01 -13.77
C GLU A 23 0.57 -4.02 -14.15
N SER A 24 -0.16 -3.52 -13.15
CA SER A 24 -1.33 -2.66 -13.33
C SER A 24 -1.59 -1.84 -12.08
N SER A 25 -2.43 -0.80 -12.22
CA SER A 25 -2.95 -0.05 -11.09
C SER A 25 -4.26 -0.65 -10.56
N TYR A 26 -4.38 -0.61 -9.24
CA TYR A 26 -5.42 -1.11 -8.35
C TYR A 26 -5.86 0.03 -7.41
N PRO A 27 -6.94 -0.15 -6.62
CA PRO A 27 -7.62 0.96 -5.96
C PRO A 27 -6.71 1.76 -5.04
N PHE A 28 -5.88 1.08 -4.25
CA PHE A 28 -5.06 1.72 -3.21
C PHE A 28 -3.71 2.25 -3.72
N ASP A 29 -3.46 2.21 -5.03
CA ASP A 29 -2.27 2.84 -5.59
C ASP A 29 -2.39 4.36 -5.58
N TRP A 30 -1.31 5.05 -5.22
CA TRP A 30 -1.23 6.51 -5.31
C TRP A 30 -2.29 7.25 -4.46
N MET A 31 -2.72 6.65 -3.35
CA MET A 31 -3.64 7.27 -2.40
C MET A 31 -3.25 7.01 -0.95
N LEU A 32 -3.91 7.72 -0.05
CA LEU A 32 -3.84 7.49 1.38
C LEU A 32 -5.03 6.62 1.80
N SER A 33 -4.76 5.45 2.32
CA SER A 33 -5.78 4.47 2.73
C SER A 33 -5.28 3.68 3.92
N ASP A 34 -5.50 4.18 5.14
CA ASP A 34 -5.17 3.39 6.31
C ASP A 34 -5.86 2.01 6.28
N ILE A 35 -5.39 1.08 7.09
CA ILE A 35 -5.91 -0.29 7.08
C ILE A 35 -7.42 -0.36 7.36
N LYS A 36 -7.99 0.59 8.11
CA LYS A 36 -9.44 0.65 8.36
C LYS A 36 -10.20 1.02 7.10
N ILE A 37 -9.70 2.00 6.33
CA ILE A 37 -10.27 2.36 5.03
C ILE A 37 -10.18 1.18 4.06
N VAL A 38 -9.03 0.49 4.00
CA VAL A 38 -8.86 -0.70 3.15
C VAL A 38 -9.88 -1.77 3.50
N ILE A 39 -10.06 -2.06 4.79
CA ILE A 39 -11.05 -3.03 5.30
C ILE A 39 -12.47 -2.62 4.87
N ASP A 40 -12.89 -1.38 5.15
CA ASP A 40 -14.26 -0.91 4.82
C ASP A 40 -14.52 -0.95 3.31
N CYS A 41 -13.54 -0.56 2.48
CA CYS A 41 -13.64 -0.66 1.02
C CYS A 41 -13.81 -2.10 0.53
N ILE A 42 -13.15 -3.08 1.15
CA ILE A 42 -13.27 -4.48 0.74
C ILE A 42 -14.60 -5.05 1.21
N GLU A 43 -15.00 -4.74 2.44
CA GLU A 43 -16.24 -5.21 3.07
C GLU A 43 -17.49 -4.71 2.33
N ASP A 44 -17.51 -3.45 1.91
CA ASP A 44 -18.64 -2.86 1.19
C ASP A 44 -18.52 -2.96 -0.35
N ASN A 45 -17.51 -3.69 -0.83
CA ASN A 45 -17.18 -3.82 -2.25
C ASN A 45 -17.03 -2.47 -2.98
N PHE A 46 -16.37 -1.51 -2.32
CA PHE A 46 -16.03 -0.16 -2.76
C PHE A 46 -17.23 0.76 -2.99
N VAL A 47 -18.43 0.41 -2.50
CA VAL A 47 -19.65 1.20 -2.76
C VAL A 47 -19.55 2.61 -2.18
N LYS A 48 -19.15 2.76 -0.92
CA LYS A 48 -18.99 4.09 -0.29
C LYS A 48 -17.79 4.83 -0.88
N PHE A 49 -16.71 4.10 -1.17
CA PHE A 49 -15.48 4.64 -1.74
C PHE A 49 -15.69 5.24 -3.13
N LEU A 50 -16.53 4.63 -3.97
CA LEU A 50 -16.85 5.10 -5.33
C LEU A 50 -17.99 6.11 -5.40
N ASN A 51 -18.68 6.37 -4.29
CA ASN A 51 -19.75 7.36 -4.25
C ASN A 51 -19.18 8.79 -4.34
N THR A 52 -19.40 9.45 -5.46
CA THR A 52 -18.90 10.81 -5.74
C THR A 52 -19.44 11.86 -4.77
N GLU A 53 -20.59 11.63 -4.13
CA GLU A 53 -21.13 12.52 -3.09
C GLU A 53 -20.22 12.60 -1.86
N ASN A 54 -19.37 11.58 -1.65
CA ASN A 54 -18.38 11.58 -0.58
C ASN A 54 -17.13 12.39 -0.93
N TYR A 55 -16.93 12.83 -2.16
CA TYR A 55 -15.72 13.58 -2.53
C TYR A 55 -15.88 15.08 -2.25
N TYR A 56 -14.83 15.70 -1.72
CA TYR A 56 -14.78 17.15 -1.54
C TYR A 56 -13.34 17.67 -1.43
N THR A 57 -13.15 18.94 -1.76
CA THR A 57 -11.90 19.67 -1.55
C THR A 57 -12.00 20.55 -0.30
N LYS A 58 -10.89 20.73 0.42
CA LYS A 58 -10.79 21.68 1.54
C LYS A 58 -9.95 22.87 1.08
N THR A 59 -10.49 23.69 0.17
CA THR A 59 -9.92 24.97 -0.34
C THR A 59 -8.52 24.91 -0.99
N ASP A 60 -8.40 25.42 -2.23
CA ASP A 60 -7.19 25.67 -3.06
C ASP A 60 -6.13 24.55 -3.22
N ASP A 61 -6.16 23.48 -2.44
CA ASP A 61 -5.36 22.29 -2.69
C ASP A 61 -6.09 21.37 -3.70
N LYS A 62 -5.38 20.90 -4.73
CA LYS A 62 -5.90 19.92 -5.72
C LYS A 62 -6.02 18.51 -5.11
N LYS A 63 -6.35 18.43 -3.82
CA LYS A 63 -6.37 17.22 -3.00
C LYS A 63 -7.81 16.89 -2.65
N ILE A 64 -8.20 15.62 -2.82
CA ILE A 64 -9.58 15.20 -2.61
C ILE A 64 -9.70 14.41 -1.31
N TYR A 65 -10.57 14.91 -0.44
CA TYR A 65 -10.97 14.31 0.82
C TYR A 65 -12.24 13.48 0.62
N HIS A 66 -12.44 12.50 1.51
CA HIS A 66 -13.62 11.64 1.51
C HIS A 66 -14.45 11.89 2.77
N LYS A 67 -15.72 12.31 2.62
CA LYS A 67 -16.62 12.70 3.72
C LYS A 67 -16.83 11.55 4.69
N TYR A 68 -17.15 10.37 4.16
CA TYR A 68 -17.41 9.17 4.98
C TYR A 68 -16.18 8.73 5.80
N TYR A 69 -14.97 8.86 5.26
CA TYR A 69 -13.74 8.50 5.98
C TYR A 69 -13.16 9.67 6.78
N ASN A 70 -13.70 10.87 6.60
CA ASN A 70 -13.19 12.15 7.12
C ASN A 70 -11.67 12.34 6.91
N ASN A 71 -11.13 11.81 5.81
CA ASN A 71 -9.70 11.78 5.54
C ASN A 71 -9.36 12.31 4.15
N LEU A 72 -8.12 12.80 4.01
CA LEU A 72 -7.51 13.02 2.70
C LEU A 72 -7.23 11.65 2.07
N ILE A 73 -7.73 11.40 0.87
CA ILE A 73 -7.56 10.11 0.19
C ILE A 73 -6.75 10.29 -1.09
N PHE A 74 -7.21 11.15 -2.00
CA PHE A 74 -6.58 11.29 -3.31
C PHE A 74 -5.60 12.47 -3.29
N VAL A 75 -4.31 12.12 -3.27
CA VAL A 75 -3.18 13.09 -3.24
C VAL A 75 -2.52 13.29 -4.61
N HIS A 76 -2.81 12.41 -5.56
CA HIS A 76 -2.22 12.42 -6.91
C HIS A 76 -3.26 12.54 -8.04
N ARG A 77 -4.55 12.47 -7.72
CA ARG A 77 -5.67 12.44 -8.68
C ARG A 77 -6.88 13.16 -8.12
N ASP A 78 -7.75 13.60 -9.03
CA ASP A 78 -9.00 14.27 -8.73
C ASP A 78 -10.20 13.49 -9.29
N PRO A 79 -10.76 12.51 -8.55
CA PRO A 79 -11.92 11.74 -8.99
C PRO A 79 -13.23 12.55 -9.06
N THR A 80 -13.22 13.87 -8.82
CA THR A 80 -14.36 14.74 -9.18
C THR A 80 -14.40 15.04 -10.68
N THR A 81 -13.29 14.79 -11.40
CA THR A 81 -13.22 14.85 -12.85
C THR A 81 -13.55 13.48 -13.48
N GLU A 82 -14.18 13.48 -14.65
CA GLU A 82 -14.58 12.25 -15.35
C GLU A 82 -13.39 11.33 -15.65
N ASN A 83 -12.24 11.90 -16.04
CA ASN A 83 -11.05 11.13 -16.40
C ASN A 83 -10.44 10.37 -15.22
N ASP A 84 -10.29 11.03 -14.08
CA ASP A 84 -9.72 10.41 -12.88
C ASP A 84 -10.74 9.55 -12.14
N TYR A 85 -12.04 9.87 -12.22
CA TYR A 85 -13.09 8.96 -11.77
C TYR A 85 -13.06 7.65 -12.56
N SER A 86 -13.02 7.74 -13.89
CA SER A 86 -12.91 6.57 -14.77
C SER A 86 -11.64 5.76 -14.49
N TYR A 87 -10.53 6.41 -14.15
CA TYR A 87 -9.32 5.72 -13.71
C TYR A 87 -9.55 4.94 -12.41
N THR A 88 -10.18 5.59 -11.42
CA THR A 88 -10.48 4.99 -10.11
C THR A 88 -11.41 3.79 -10.26
N LEU A 89 -12.46 3.92 -11.09
CA LEU A 89 -13.38 2.83 -11.41
C LEU A 89 -12.65 1.64 -12.05
N ARG A 90 -11.81 1.87 -13.07
CA ARG A 90 -11.02 0.79 -13.69
C ARG A 90 -10.10 0.09 -12.71
N CYS A 91 -9.53 0.80 -11.74
CA CYS A 91 -8.73 0.20 -10.68
C CYS A 91 -9.57 -0.75 -9.80
N VAL A 92 -10.80 -0.36 -9.44
CA VAL A 92 -11.74 -1.21 -8.68
C VAL A 92 -12.22 -2.40 -9.50
N GLU A 93 -12.52 -2.22 -10.79
CA GLU A 93 -12.87 -3.31 -11.69
C GLU A 93 -11.75 -4.35 -11.78
N ARG A 94 -10.49 -3.90 -11.93
CA ARG A 94 -9.32 -4.79 -11.91
C ARG A 94 -9.18 -5.54 -10.60
N TRP A 95 -9.39 -4.88 -9.46
CA TRP A 95 -9.41 -5.53 -8.16
C TRP A 95 -10.48 -6.62 -8.10
N ASN A 96 -11.70 -6.31 -8.52
CA ASN A 96 -12.80 -7.28 -8.53
C ASN A 96 -12.50 -8.47 -9.44
N ASN A 97 -11.80 -8.26 -10.56
CA ASN A 97 -11.39 -9.34 -11.46
C ASN A 97 -10.26 -10.21 -10.92
N LEU A 98 -9.56 -9.81 -9.84
CA LEU A 98 -8.54 -10.65 -9.20
C LEU A 98 -9.11 -11.97 -8.66
N GLN A 99 -10.42 -12.06 -8.38
CA GLN A 99 -11.06 -13.31 -7.94
C GLN A 99 -10.98 -14.43 -9.00
N TYR A 100 -10.80 -14.06 -10.27
CA TYR A 100 -10.64 -15.00 -11.38
C TYR A 100 -9.16 -15.30 -11.69
N CYS A 101 -8.24 -14.76 -10.90
CA CYS A 101 -6.81 -15.00 -11.04
C CYS A 101 -6.44 -16.37 -10.45
N ASN A 102 -5.74 -17.18 -11.23
CA ASN A 102 -5.21 -18.49 -10.77
C ASN A 102 -3.84 -18.36 -10.09
N ASP A 103 -3.14 -17.25 -10.30
CA ASP A 103 -1.84 -16.97 -9.67
C ASP A 103 -2.02 -16.54 -8.21
N GLU A 104 -1.02 -16.86 -7.37
CA GLU A 104 -0.87 -16.26 -6.03
C GLU A 104 -0.88 -14.73 -6.10
N ILE A 105 -1.59 -14.09 -5.17
CA ILE A 105 -1.66 -12.64 -5.03
C ILE A 105 -0.91 -12.22 -3.76
N CYS A 106 0.18 -11.47 -3.92
CA CYS A 106 0.93 -10.88 -2.82
C CYS A 106 0.49 -9.43 -2.60
N PHE A 107 -0.15 -9.16 -1.46
CA PHE A 107 -0.52 -7.83 -1.01
C PHE A 107 0.66 -7.20 -0.27
N LEU A 108 1.26 -6.16 -0.85
CA LEU A 108 2.33 -5.39 -0.22
C LEU A 108 1.74 -4.25 0.61
N TYR A 109 2.03 -4.26 1.90
CA TYR A 109 1.68 -3.23 2.86
C TYR A 109 2.94 -2.59 3.43
N THR A 110 3.06 -1.27 3.36
CA THR A 110 4.20 -0.53 3.90
C THR A 110 3.77 0.36 5.05
N THR A 111 4.47 0.30 6.18
CA THR A 111 4.22 1.16 7.33
C THR A 111 5.52 1.64 7.97
N TYR A 112 5.40 2.69 8.79
CA TYR A 112 6.51 3.33 9.48
C TYR A 112 6.29 3.26 10.99
N ARG A 113 7.40 3.32 11.75
CA ARG A 113 7.42 3.50 13.21
C ARG A 113 6.77 2.37 14.01
N ASN A 114 6.80 1.14 13.49
CA ASN A 114 6.23 -0.03 14.17
C ASN A 114 4.71 0.07 14.44
N ASN A 115 3.98 0.80 13.59
CA ASN A 115 2.54 1.00 13.71
C ASN A 115 1.73 -0.15 13.08
N ILE A 116 2.18 -1.40 13.22
CA ILE A 116 1.41 -2.56 12.72
C ILE A 116 0.34 -2.89 13.75
N ASN A 117 -0.93 -2.81 13.34
CA ASN A 117 -2.04 -3.34 14.11
C ASN A 117 -2.36 -4.76 13.63
N ILE A 118 -1.88 -5.77 14.36
CA ILE A 118 -2.04 -7.18 14.01
C ILE A 118 -3.51 -7.63 13.95
N GLU A 119 -4.36 -7.09 14.83
CA GLU A 119 -5.81 -7.39 14.81
C GLU A 119 -6.43 -6.96 13.48
N GLN A 120 -6.09 -5.76 13.01
CA GLN A 120 -6.58 -5.25 11.73
C GLN A 120 -6.01 -6.01 10.53
N ILE A 121 -4.75 -6.46 10.60
CA ILE A 121 -4.18 -7.33 9.57
C ILE A 121 -4.93 -8.66 9.50
N ASN A 122 -5.31 -9.25 10.64
CA ASN A 122 -6.09 -10.48 10.69
C ASN A 122 -7.51 -10.29 10.12
N ILE A 123 -8.17 -9.16 10.42
CA ILE A 123 -9.47 -8.81 9.84
C ILE A 123 -9.34 -8.66 8.32
N LEU A 124 -8.33 -7.91 7.84
CA LEU A 124 -8.06 -7.77 6.42
C LEU A 124 -7.86 -9.13 5.76
N HIS A 125 -7.02 -9.99 6.35
CA HIS A 125 -6.79 -11.34 5.82
C HIS A 125 -8.10 -12.13 5.70
N GLY A 126 -8.94 -12.11 6.74
CA GLY A 126 -10.26 -12.76 6.73
C GLY A 126 -11.15 -12.30 5.58
N LEU A 127 -11.15 -11.01 5.24
CA LEU A 127 -11.89 -10.49 4.08
C LEU A 127 -11.26 -10.90 2.74
N LEU A 128 -9.93 -10.89 2.66
CA LEU A 128 -9.22 -11.24 1.42
C LEU A 128 -9.40 -12.71 1.06
N ILE A 129 -9.34 -13.64 2.03
CA ILE A 129 -9.53 -15.08 1.75
C ILE A 129 -10.97 -15.45 1.37
N GLN A 130 -11.96 -14.60 1.69
CA GLN A 130 -13.32 -14.79 1.20
C GLN A 130 -13.45 -14.44 -0.29
N LYS A 131 -12.56 -13.59 -0.80
CA LYS A 131 -12.62 -13.06 -2.18
C LYS A 131 -11.58 -13.68 -3.11
N PHE A 132 -10.47 -14.15 -2.58
CA PHE A 132 -9.32 -14.64 -3.32
C PHE A 132 -8.85 -15.99 -2.78
N SER A 133 -8.52 -16.91 -3.68
CA SER A 133 -8.23 -18.31 -3.34
C SER A 133 -6.79 -18.55 -2.89
N ASN A 134 -5.83 -17.74 -3.35
CA ASN A 134 -4.41 -17.89 -3.05
C ASN A 134 -3.75 -16.53 -2.82
N ILE A 135 -3.52 -16.19 -1.55
CA ILE A 135 -3.02 -14.88 -1.15
C ILE A 135 -1.82 -14.98 -0.21
N ARG A 136 -1.05 -13.90 -0.18
CA ARG A 136 -0.05 -13.62 0.86
C ARG A 136 -0.09 -12.15 1.22
N ILE A 137 0.15 -11.82 2.49
CA ILE A 137 0.34 -10.44 2.94
C ILE A 137 1.82 -10.25 3.28
N LEU A 138 2.48 -9.32 2.60
CA LEU A 138 3.86 -8.92 2.85
C LEU A 138 3.88 -7.51 3.43
N ILE A 139 4.45 -7.36 4.62
CA ILE A 139 4.51 -6.10 5.35
C ILE A 139 5.95 -5.61 5.42
N PHE A 140 6.22 -4.43 4.86
CA PHE A 140 7.48 -3.72 5.10
C PHE A 140 7.26 -2.71 6.23
N ASN A 141 7.93 -2.94 7.36
CA ASN A 141 7.85 -2.09 8.53
C ASN A 141 9.16 -1.32 8.69
N TYR A 142 9.14 -0.04 8.33
CA TYR A 142 10.30 0.83 8.45
C TYR A 142 10.43 1.35 9.88
N ILE A 143 11.51 0.97 10.56
CA ILE A 143 11.79 1.33 11.94
C ILE A 143 12.96 2.32 11.95
N LYS A 144 12.76 3.50 12.55
CA LYS A 144 13.83 4.47 12.72
C LYS A 144 14.82 3.96 13.77
N VAL A 145 16.11 4.05 13.45
CA VAL A 145 17.23 3.89 14.37
C VAL A 145 18.12 5.12 14.37
N ASP A 146 18.87 5.32 15.44
CA ASP A 146 19.72 6.51 15.61
C ASP A 146 21.13 6.29 15.07
N LEU A 147 21.61 5.04 15.09
CA LEU A 147 22.97 4.69 14.70
C LEU A 147 23.00 3.77 13.48
N VAL A 148 23.96 4.00 12.58
CA VAL A 148 24.20 3.14 11.41
C VAL A 148 24.48 1.70 11.81
N SER A 149 25.13 1.48 12.96
CA SER A 149 25.39 0.15 13.52
C SER A 149 24.13 -0.63 13.91
N GLN A 150 22.97 0.03 13.97
CA GLN A 150 21.67 -0.57 14.29
C GLN A 150 20.86 -0.92 13.03
N ILE A 151 21.36 -0.59 11.83
CA ILE A 151 20.73 -0.99 10.57
C ILE A 151 20.79 -2.51 10.45
N LYS A 152 19.62 -3.12 10.33
CA LYS A 152 19.42 -4.56 10.20
C LYS A 152 18.08 -4.84 9.57
N HIS A 153 17.87 -6.09 9.15
CA HIS A 153 16.57 -6.61 8.76
C HIS A 153 16.18 -7.74 9.69
N GLU A 154 14.92 -7.75 10.12
CA GLU A 154 14.34 -8.86 10.87
C GLU A 154 13.09 -9.38 10.16
N TYR A 155 12.90 -10.69 10.22
CA TYR A 155 11.81 -11.39 9.55
C TYR A 155 10.92 -12.03 10.59
N ILE A 156 9.61 -11.80 10.46
CA ILE A 156 8.58 -12.46 11.24
C ILE A 156 7.61 -13.07 10.24
N GLU A 157 7.45 -14.38 10.26
CA GLU A 157 6.59 -15.09 9.32
C GLU A 157 5.63 -15.99 10.08
N ASN A 158 4.39 -16.04 9.59
CA ASN A 158 3.40 -17.03 9.96
C ASN A 158 2.51 -17.34 8.74
N ASP A 159 1.49 -18.16 8.95
CA ASP A 159 0.60 -18.62 7.87
C ASP A 159 -0.24 -17.50 7.23
N ILE A 160 -0.31 -16.31 7.83
CA ILE A 160 -1.14 -15.17 7.41
C ILE A 160 -0.30 -14.11 6.70
N TYR A 161 0.86 -13.78 7.26
CA TYR A 161 1.69 -12.68 6.79
C TYR A 161 3.18 -12.90 7.02
N THR A 162 3.97 -12.18 6.22
CA THR A 162 5.40 -11.99 6.43
C THR A 162 5.66 -10.52 6.73
N ILE A 163 6.29 -10.21 7.86
CA ILE A 163 6.77 -8.87 8.20
C ILE A 163 8.28 -8.85 8.00
N ILE A 164 8.74 -7.86 7.23
CA ILE A 164 10.14 -7.47 7.13
C ILE A 164 10.31 -6.14 7.86
N ASN A 165 10.93 -6.21 9.05
CA ASN A 165 11.33 -5.02 9.79
C ASN A 165 12.62 -4.48 9.17
N ILE A 166 12.57 -3.26 8.64
CA ILE A 166 13.70 -2.59 7.98
C ILE A 166 14.14 -1.45 8.87
N TYR A 167 15.26 -1.62 9.56
CA TYR A 167 15.81 -0.62 10.47
C TYR A 167 16.66 0.37 9.67
N ILE A 168 16.23 1.64 9.63
CA ILE A 168 16.86 2.70 8.83
C ILE A 168 17.23 3.91 9.69
N VAL A 169 18.34 4.57 9.36
CA VAL A 169 18.73 5.85 9.97
C VAL A 169 18.06 6.98 9.17
N TYR A 170 17.38 7.90 9.85
CA TYR A 170 16.90 9.14 9.24
C TYR A 170 17.91 10.25 9.51
N ASP A 171 18.49 10.82 8.46
CA ASP A 171 19.21 12.08 8.58
C ASP A 171 18.20 13.23 8.59
N ASN A 172 18.11 13.96 9.69
CA ASN A 172 17.19 15.10 9.85
C ASN A 172 17.66 16.34 9.05
N SER A 173 18.85 16.33 8.42
CA SER A 173 19.42 17.48 7.70
C SER A 173 18.97 17.59 6.24
N ILE A 174 18.25 16.59 5.74
CA ILE A 174 17.63 16.59 4.43
C ILE A 174 16.19 16.17 4.68
N GLU A 175 15.23 16.93 4.18
CA GLU A 175 13.83 16.52 4.06
C GLU A 175 13.83 15.30 3.11
N TYR A 176 14.11 14.14 3.70
CA TYR A 176 14.59 12.96 2.99
C TYR A 176 13.36 12.30 2.37
N ASP A 177 13.17 12.59 1.09
CA ASP A 177 12.24 11.90 0.21
C ASP A 177 12.56 10.40 0.30
N ILE A 178 11.74 9.67 1.05
CA ILE A 178 11.95 8.24 1.36
C ILE A 178 12.01 7.43 0.05
N ASP A 179 11.35 7.92 -1.01
CA ASP A 179 11.42 7.39 -2.37
C ASP A 179 12.86 7.44 -2.93
N LYS A 180 13.62 8.51 -2.65
CA LYS A 180 15.05 8.63 -3.04
C LYS A 180 15.95 7.70 -2.24
N HIS A 181 15.66 7.45 -0.97
CA HIS A 181 16.47 6.54 -0.16
C HIS A 181 16.31 5.10 -0.62
N ILE A 182 15.11 4.66 -1.02
CA ILE A 182 14.91 3.33 -1.61
C ILE A 182 15.60 3.21 -2.97
N MET A 183 15.56 4.25 -3.81
CA MET A 183 16.35 4.27 -5.05
C MET A 183 17.85 4.13 -4.79
N ASN A 184 18.39 4.76 -3.74
CA ASN A 184 19.81 4.67 -3.37
C ASN A 184 20.16 3.39 -2.58
N TYR A 185 19.25 2.84 -1.81
CA TYR A 185 19.45 1.56 -1.11
C TYR A 185 19.50 0.41 -2.12
N HIS A 186 18.73 0.46 -3.21
CA HIS A 186 18.80 -0.55 -4.27
C HIS A 186 20.07 -0.50 -5.11
N THR A 187 20.74 0.66 -5.23
CA THR A 187 22.06 0.74 -5.88
C THR A 187 23.19 0.26 -4.97
N LEU A 188 23.03 0.31 -3.64
CA LEU A 188 24.05 -0.09 -2.67
C LEU A 188 23.87 -1.50 -2.11
N TYR A 189 22.64 -1.99 -1.98
CA TYR A 189 22.32 -3.31 -1.44
C TYR A 189 21.22 -3.97 -2.28
N ASN A 190 21.58 -5.10 -2.88
CA ASN A 190 20.72 -5.90 -3.74
C ASN A 190 20.26 -7.20 -3.03
N PRO A 191 19.50 -7.14 -1.90
CA PRO A 191 19.07 -8.36 -1.21
C PRO A 191 17.82 -9.00 -1.85
N ILE A 192 17.11 -8.28 -2.72
CA ILE A 192 15.87 -8.80 -3.34
C ILE A 192 16.18 -9.81 -4.46
N ARG A 193 17.35 -9.74 -5.10
CA ARG A 193 17.73 -10.69 -6.15
C ARG A 193 18.19 -12.05 -5.63
N SER A 194 18.60 -12.15 -4.36
CA SER A 194 19.06 -13.41 -3.75
C SER A 194 17.94 -14.23 -3.09
N LEU A 195 16.71 -13.73 -3.06
CA LEU A 195 15.54 -14.47 -2.57
C LEU A 195 14.77 -15.19 -3.68
N TYR A 196 15.16 -14.99 -4.95
CA TYR A 196 14.48 -15.53 -6.12
C TYR A 196 15.43 -16.20 -7.14
N ASN A 197 16.63 -16.60 -6.70
CA ASN A 197 17.54 -17.47 -7.46
C ASN A 197 17.89 -18.70 -6.62
#